data_AF-A0A6G0M939-F1
#
_entry.id   AF-A0A6G0M939-F1
#
_cell.length_a   1.000
_cell.length_b   1.000
_cell.length_c   1.000
_cell.angle_alpha   90.00
_cell.angle_beta   90.00
_cell.angle_gamma   90.00
#
_symmetry.space_group_name_H-M   'P 1'
#
loop_
_entity.id
_entity.type
_entity.pdbx_description
1 polymer ?
#
loop_
_entity_poly.entity_id
_entity_poly.type
_entity_poly.pdbx_seq_one_letter_code
_entity_poly.pdbx_strand_id
1 'polypeptide(L)'
;MPALSKLVIFSSAIHQLMFTLMSSLPFAIGQVQDSGLVFLSAMATSICNALGDDVSPEAKVATTIVTIGVATDSLGVCLVVMGRFKLAALASYLPMPVIGGYLAFIGVFCLYAGIALSTGLVVNDFSSMQHVLNDAHNVLLCVPGFLGGATLLLVSQNFENPFALSTAIMVMPVVFFLVLVVGSVSLDEARDNGWVDPVVETASVTELLGLFDFDLVHWEQIPKQVVTWLGMVFIVAISSSLDVVAIEIDMGSKLDINHELKT
;
A
#
# COMPACT_ATOMS: atom_id res chain seq x y z
N MET A 1 -12.13 -0.35 -9.71
CA MET A 1 -11.54 -0.46 -8.35
C MET A 1 -11.94 -1.72 -7.57
N PRO A 2 -13.19 -2.24 -7.59
CA PRO A 2 -13.57 -3.41 -6.80
C PRO A 2 -12.75 -4.68 -7.10
N ALA A 3 -12.39 -4.88 -8.37
CA ALA A 3 -11.56 -5.98 -8.81
C ALA A 3 -10.20 -6.06 -8.07
N LEU A 4 -9.50 -4.92 -7.98
CA LEU A 4 -8.18 -4.83 -7.36
C LEU A 4 -8.26 -5.06 -5.84
N SER A 5 -9.31 -4.57 -5.17
CA SER A 5 -9.51 -4.81 -3.73
C SER A 5 -9.60 -6.31 -3.39
N LYS A 6 -10.22 -7.11 -4.25
CA LYS A 6 -10.30 -8.58 -4.08
C LYS A 6 -8.92 -9.24 -4.19
N LEU A 7 -8.09 -8.77 -5.12
CA LEU A 7 -6.70 -9.25 -5.25
C LEU A 7 -5.86 -8.89 -4.03
N VAL A 8 -6.04 -7.69 -3.46
CA VAL A 8 -5.34 -7.28 -2.23
C VAL A 8 -5.74 -8.17 -1.06
N ILE A 9 -7.04 -8.40 -0.84
CA ILE A 9 -7.51 -9.28 0.24
C ILE A 9 -6.99 -10.72 0.06
N PHE A 10 -7.04 -11.23 -1.18
CA PHE A 10 -6.50 -12.55 -1.49
C PHE A 10 -4.99 -12.63 -1.25
N SER A 11 -4.25 -11.60 -1.66
CA SER A 11 -2.82 -11.46 -1.40
C SER A 11 -2.53 -11.46 0.10
N SER A 12 -3.24 -10.67 0.91
CA SER A 12 -3.09 -10.65 2.37
C SER A 12 -3.36 -12.02 3.00
N ALA A 13 -4.35 -12.76 2.51
CA ALA A 13 -4.63 -14.11 2.98
C ALA A 13 -3.48 -15.07 2.66
N ILE A 14 -2.90 -15.00 1.46
CA ILE A 14 -1.72 -15.80 1.09
C ILE A 14 -0.51 -15.42 1.94
N HIS A 15 -0.21 -14.13 2.10
CA HIS A 15 0.90 -13.66 2.93
C HIS A 15 0.77 -14.17 4.37
N GLN A 16 -0.39 -13.97 5.01
CA GLN A 16 -0.60 -14.46 6.37
C GLN A 16 -0.48 -15.99 6.46
N LEU A 17 -0.96 -16.73 5.45
CA LEU A 17 -0.83 -18.18 5.41
C LEU A 17 0.64 -18.62 5.31
N MET A 18 1.44 -17.98 4.44
CA MET A 18 2.89 -18.25 4.35
C MET A 18 3.60 -17.94 5.67
N PHE A 19 3.36 -16.78 6.28
CA PHE A 19 3.95 -16.40 7.56
C PHE A 19 3.56 -17.37 8.68
N THR A 20 2.30 -17.80 8.73
CA THR A 20 1.84 -18.78 9.73
C THR A 20 2.54 -20.14 9.59
N LEU A 21 2.91 -20.54 8.37
CA LEU A 21 3.56 -21.82 8.11
C LEU A 21 5.09 -21.77 8.22
N MET A 22 5.69 -20.63 7.88
CA MET A 22 7.13 -20.51 7.63
C MET A 22 7.87 -19.56 8.58
N SER A 23 7.18 -18.64 9.27
CA SER A 23 7.82 -17.73 10.22
C SER A 23 8.23 -18.47 11.50
N SER A 24 9.32 -18.01 12.12
CA SER A 24 9.71 -18.46 13.45
C SER A 24 8.94 -17.76 14.58
N LEU A 25 8.21 -16.69 14.25
CA LEU A 25 7.48 -15.87 15.20
C LEU A 25 6.01 -16.32 15.32
N PRO A 26 5.52 -16.69 16.51
CA PRO A 26 4.14 -17.18 16.69
C PRO A 26 3.08 -16.08 16.53
N PHE A 27 3.49 -14.81 16.48
CA PHE A 27 2.61 -13.65 16.30
C PHE A 27 2.94 -12.88 15.01
N ALA A 28 3.64 -13.51 14.07
CA ALA A 28 4.00 -12.86 12.80
C ALA A 28 2.75 -12.49 12.00
N ILE A 29 2.70 -11.23 11.54
CA ILE A 29 1.61 -10.73 10.70
C ILE A 29 2.16 -10.53 9.29
N GLY A 30 1.72 -11.37 8.35
CA GLY A 30 2.08 -11.24 6.94
C GLY A 30 1.18 -10.19 6.29
N GLN A 31 1.76 -9.07 5.88
CA GLN A 31 1.05 -7.97 5.20
C GLN A 31 1.81 -7.51 3.97
N VAL A 32 1.13 -6.77 3.10
CA VAL A 32 1.77 -6.08 1.98
C VAL A 32 2.62 -4.95 2.54
N GLN A 33 3.89 -4.90 2.14
CA GLN A 33 4.83 -3.91 2.64
C GLN A 33 4.59 -2.53 2.01
N ASP A 34 4.40 -1.52 2.86
CA ASP A 34 4.15 -0.12 2.50
C ASP A 34 5.28 0.46 1.65
N SER A 35 6.52 0.14 1.99
CA SER A 35 7.71 0.55 1.26
C SER A 35 7.68 0.12 -0.21
N GLY A 36 7.20 -1.11 -0.48
CA GLY A 36 7.09 -1.66 -1.83
C GLY A 36 6.02 -0.95 -2.63
N LEU A 37 4.87 -0.63 -2.01
CA LEU A 37 3.73 0.01 -2.67
C LEU A 37 4.10 1.36 -3.31
N VAL A 38 5.00 2.12 -2.69
CA VAL A 38 5.49 3.40 -3.25
C VAL A 38 6.16 3.18 -4.61
N PHE A 39 7.04 2.18 -4.72
CA PHE A 39 7.71 1.86 -5.98
C PHE A 39 6.77 1.23 -7.00
N LEU A 40 5.86 0.36 -6.56
CA LEU A 40 4.83 -0.21 -7.44
C LEU A 40 3.94 0.89 -8.03
N SER A 41 3.54 1.88 -7.23
CA SER A 41 2.77 3.05 -7.66
C SER A 41 3.57 3.93 -8.63
N ALA A 42 4.86 4.14 -8.38
CA ALA A 42 5.74 4.87 -9.28
C ALA A 42 5.89 4.16 -10.64
N MET A 43 6.05 2.83 -10.64
CA MET A 43 6.08 2.03 -11.88
C MET A 43 4.76 2.09 -12.63
N ALA A 44 3.62 1.94 -11.94
CA ALA A 44 2.30 2.08 -12.55
C ALA A 44 2.12 3.44 -13.23
N THR A 45 2.47 4.52 -12.51
CA THR A 45 2.39 5.89 -13.02
C THR A 45 3.32 6.10 -14.22
N SER A 46 4.55 5.59 -14.14
CA SER A 46 5.51 5.63 -15.25
C SER A 46 4.98 4.94 -16.51
N ILE A 47 4.39 3.74 -16.36
CA ILE A 47 3.82 2.97 -17.47
C ILE A 47 2.64 3.72 -18.09
N CYS A 48 1.70 4.21 -17.27
CA CYS A 48 0.53 4.93 -17.76
C CYS A 48 0.92 6.21 -18.52
N ASN A 49 1.91 6.96 -18.02
CA ASN A 49 2.41 8.16 -18.67
C ASN A 49 3.19 7.84 -19.97
N ALA A 50 3.97 6.76 -19.98
CA ALA A 50 4.78 6.37 -21.13
C ALA A 50 3.95 5.81 -22.30
N LEU A 51 2.82 5.14 -22.01
CA LEU A 51 1.92 4.62 -23.04
C LEU A 51 1.03 5.72 -23.66
N GLY A 52 0.85 6.86 -22.98
CA GLY A 52 0.06 7.98 -23.49
C GLY A 52 -1.41 7.65 -23.68
N ASP A 53 -2.20 8.57 -24.23
CA ASP A 53 -3.66 8.40 -24.36
C ASP A 53 -4.09 7.55 -25.56
N ASP A 54 -3.16 7.24 -26.46
CA ASP A 54 -3.41 6.46 -27.68
C ASP A 54 -3.60 4.96 -27.40
N VAL A 55 -3.12 4.48 -26.25
CA VAL A 55 -3.22 3.07 -25.83
C VAL A 55 -4.47 2.86 -24.99
N SER A 56 -5.19 1.76 -25.24
CA SER A 56 -6.44 1.46 -24.54
C SER A 56 -6.24 1.32 -23.02
N PRO A 57 -7.22 1.73 -22.19
CA PRO A 57 -7.16 1.56 -20.74
C PRO A 57 -6.91 0.11 -20.32
N GLU A 58 -7.46 -0.85 -21.05
CA GLU A 58 -7.30 -2.28 -20.78
C GLU A 58 -5.85 -2.72 -20.97
N ALA A 59 -5.19 -2.27 -22.04
CA ALA A 59 -3.78 -2.56 -22.29
C ALA A 59 -2.85 -1.90 -21.26
N LYS A 60 -3.19 -0.69 -20.80
CA LYS A 60 -2.48 -0.03 -19.69
C LYS A 60 -2.60 -0.85 -18.40
N VAL A 61 -3.81 -1.26 -18.04
CA VAL A 61 -4.07 -2.07 -16.83
C VAL A 61 -3.36 -3.42 -16.92
N ALA A 62 -3.47 -4.14 -18.04
CA ALA A 62 -2.78 -5.42 -18.25
C ALA A 62 -1.25 -5.27 -18.15
N THR A 63 -0.68 -4.27 -18.82
CA THR A 63 0.77 -3.99 -18.76
C THR A 63 1.21 -3.68 -17.33
N THR A 64 0.46 -2.85 -16.60
CA THR A 64 0.78 -2.47 -15.22
C THR A 64 0.68 -3.66 -14.26
N ILE A 65 -0.39 -4.46 -14.33
CA ILE A 65 -0.58 -5.62 -13.45
C ILE A 65 0.50 -6.67 -13.69
N VAL A 66 0.81 -6.98 -14.95
CA VAL A 66 1.87 -7.93 -15.30
C VAL A 66 3.25 -7.41 -14.85
N THR A 67 3.54 -6.13 -15.08
CA THR A 67 4.83 -5.53 -14.65
C THR A 67 4.99 -5.56 -13.13
N ILE A 68 3.96 -5.17 -12.38
CA ILE A 68 3.98 -5.19 -10.91
C ILE A 68 4.07 -6.63 -10.39
N GLY A 69 3.38 -7.58 -11.03
CA GLY A 69 3.47 -9.00 -10.71
C GLY A 69 4.90 -9.53 -10.85
N VAL A 70 5.54 -9.30 -12.01
CA VAL A 70 6.94 -9.70 -12.26
C VAL A 70 7.90 -9.00 -11.30
N ALA A 71 7.69 -7.71 -11.03
CA ALA A 71 8.51 -6.94 -10.09
C ALA A 71 8.43 -7.48 -8.66
N THR A 72 7.24 -7.88 -8.21
CA THR A 72 7.00 -8.40 -6.85
C THR A 72 7.51 -9.83 -6.71
N ASP A 73 7.31 -10.67 -7.73
CA ASP A 73 7.83 -12.05 -7.76
C ASP A 73 9.37 -12.07 -7.73
N SER A 74 10.00 -11.29 -8.60
CA SER A 74 11.46 -11.15 -8.64
C SER A 74 12.03 -10.51 -7.36
N LEU A 75 11.31 -9.57 -6.74
CA LEU A 75 11.64 -9.04 -5.41
C LEU A 75 11.68 -10.15 -4.36
N GLY A 76 10.64 -11.00 -4.29
CA GLY A 76 10.60 -12.13 -3.37
C GLY A 76 11.80 -13.07 -3.55
N VAL A 77 12.14 -13.41 -4.80
CA VAL A 77 13.36 -14.18 -5.11
C VAL A 77 14.62 -13.48 -4.60
N CYS A 78 14.76 -12.17 -4.81
CA CYS A 78 15.89 -11.40 -4.31
C CYS A 78 15.98 -11.43 -2.78
N LEU A 79 14.86 -11.28 -2.05
CA LEU A 79 14.84 -11.34 -0.59
C LEU A 79 15.27 -12.71 -0.06
N VAL A 80 14.76 -13.80 -0.66
CA VAL A 80 15.17 -15.17 -0.32
C VAL A 80 16.67 -15.38 -0.55
N VAL A 81 17.20 -14.88 -1.68
CA VAL A 81 18.62 -14.93 -2.01
C VAL A 81 19.43 -14.13 -0.98
N MET A 82 19.02 -12.91 -0.64
CA MET A 82 19.67 -12.06 0.34
C MET A 82 19.70 -12.71 1.74
N GLY A 83 18.59 -13.27 2.18
CA GLY A 83 18.51 -14.02 3.45
C GLY A 83 19.44 -15.24 3.44
N ARG A 84 19.50 -15.98 2.32
CA ARG A 84 20.41 -17.13 2.20
C ARG A 84 21.89 -16.74 2.27
N PHE A 85 22.28 -15.60 1.69
CA PHE A 85 23.65 -15.09 1.72
C PHE A 85 23.98 -14.25 2.96
N LYS A 86 23.06 -14.18 3.93
CA LYS A 86 23.20 -13.39 5.16
C LYS A 86 23.43 -11.90 4.92
N LEU A 87 22.84 -11.36 3.85
CA LEU A 87 22.98 -9.97 3.44
C LEU A 87 22.06 -9.02 4.23
N ALA A 88 21.19 -9.53 5.11
CA ALA A 88 20.34 -8.67 5.96
C ALA A 88 21.15 -7.73 6.86
N ALA A 89 22.37 -8.12 7.23
CA ALA A 89 23.30 -7.27 7.97
C ALA A 89 23.67 -5.98 7.22
N LEU A 90 23.48 -5.91 5.89
CA LEU A 90 23.71 -4.69 5.10
C LEU A 90 22.75 -3.56 5.49
N ALA A 91 21.52 -3.88 5.93
CA ALA A 91 20.55 -2.88 6.36
C ALA A 91 21.06 -2.09 7.58
N SER A 92 21.83 -2.72 8.46
CA SER A 92 22.40 -2.09 9.66
C SER A 92 23.52 -1.07 9.36
N TYR A 93 24.05 -1.04 8.13
CA TYR A 93 25.10 -0.07 7.75
C TYR A 93 24.53 1.25 7.19
N LEU A 94 23.21 1.39 7.11
CA LEU A 94 22.63 2.62 6.60
C LEU A 94 22.81 3.79 7.56
N PRO A 95 23.29 4.94 7.07
CA PRO A 95 23.34 6.13 7.89
C PRO A 95 21.93 6.53 8.33
N MET A 96 21.78 6.91 9.61
CA MET A 96 20.53 7.44 10.17
C MET A 96 19.89 8.55 9.30
N PRO A 97 20.65 9.48 8.67
CA PRO A 97 20.06 10.46 7.76
C PRO A 97 19.34 9.86 6.54
N VAL A 98 19.80 8.72 6.02
CA VAL A 98 19.15 8.04 4.87
C VAL A 98 17.82 7.45 5.30
N ILE A 99 17.78 6.78 6.46
CA ILE A 99 16.55 6.23 7.05
C ILE A 99 15.56 7.36 7.33
N GLY A 100 16.02 8.46 7.93
CA GLY A 100 15.18 9.64 8.21
C GLY A 100 14.59 10.28 6.96
N GLY A 101 15.38 10.44 5.90
CA GLY A 101 14.88 10.97 4.62
C GLY A 101 13.86 10.06 3.95
N TYR A 102 14.08 8.74 4.01
CA TYR A 102 13.14 7.74 3.51
C TYR A 102 11.80 7.75 4.27
N LEU A 103 11.83 7.75 5.61
CA LEU A 103 10.62 7.82 6.44
C LEU A 103 9.86 9.14 6.21
N ALA A 104 10.56 10.26 6.05
CA ALA A 104 9.94 11.54 5.72
C ALA A 104 9.22 11.49 4.36
N PHE A 105 9.80 10.82 3.36
CA PHE A 105 9.17 10.65 2.05
C PHE A 105 7.91 9.77 2.13
N ILE A 106 7.93 8.67 2.91
CA ILE A 106 6.73 7.86 3.15
C ILE A 106 5.62 8.72 3.77
N GLY A 107 5.94 9.55 4.76
CA GLY A 107 4.97 10.46 5.36
C GLY A 107 4.28 11.38 4.33
N VAL A 108 5.06 11.97 3.41
CA VAL A 108 4.52 12.81 2.32
C VAL A 108 3.71 11.97 1.33
N PHE A 109 4.18 10.77 0.96
CA PHE A 109 3.46 9.87 0.07
C PHE A 109 2.11 9.46 0.66
N CYS A 110 2.06 9.06 1.93
CA CYS A 110 0.82 8.73 2.64
C CYS A 110 -0.13 9.93 2.73
N LEU A 111 0.40 11.15 2.89
CA LEU A 111 -0.40 12.37 2.87
C LEU A 111 -1.07 12.57 1.51
N TYR A 112 -0.30 12.48 0.42
CA TYR A 112 -0.85 12.61 -0.94
C TYR A 112 -1.87 11.50 -1.25
N ALA A 113 -1.55 10.25 -0.91
CA ALA A 113 -2.47 9.13 -1.07
C ALA A 113 -3.75 9.30 -0.25
N GLY A 114 -3.66 9.81 0.98
CA GLY A 114 -4.81 10.07 1.85
C GLY A 114 -5.72 11.16 1.31
N ILE A 115 -5.15 12.25 0.79
CA ILE A 115 -5.93 13.33 0.13
C ILE A 115 -6.57 12.80 -1.16
N ALA A 116 -5.81 12.07 -1.98
CA ALA A 116 -6.31 11.46 -3.21
C ALA A 116 -7.48 10.49 -2.94
N LEU A 117 -7.36 9.65 -1.91
CA LEU A 117 -8.41 8.73 -1.49
C LEU A 117 -9.65 9.47 -0.95
N SER A 118 -9.46 10.55 -0.20
CA SER A 118 -10.57 11.32 0.38
C SER A 118 -11.36 12.09 -0.69
N THR A 119 -10.69 12.56 -1.74
CA THR A 119 -11.28 13.44 -2.76
C THR A 119 -11.62 12.74 -4.06
N GLY A 120 -11.10 11.52 -4.28
CA GLY A 120 -11.19 10.81 -5.55
C GLY A 120 -10.36 11.43 -6.67
N LEU A 121 -9.51 12.43 -6.37
CA LEU A 121 -8.69 13.15 -7.34
C LEU A 121 -7.23 12.68 -7.29
N VAL A 122 -6.52 12.86 -8.41
CA VAL A 122 -5.11 12.49 -8.51
C VAL A 122 -4.23 13.54 -7.82
N VAL A 123 -3.48 13.12 -6.79
CA VAL A 123 -2.52 13.97 -6.06
C VAL A 123 -1.15 13.30 -6.09
N ASN A 124 -0.23 13.87 -6.85
CA ASN A 124 1.12 13.31 -7.05
C ASN A 124 2.24 14.26 -6.61
N ASP A 125 1.92 15.54 -6.44
CA ASP A 125 2.89 16.59 -6.19
C ASP A 125 2.25 17.75 -5.42
N PHE A 126 3.08 18.69 -4.97
CA PHE A 126 2.61 19.80 -4.16
C PHE A 126 1.60 20.70 -4.89
N SER A 127 1.76 20.88 -6.21
CA SER A 127 0.87 21.73 -7.00
C SER A 127 -0.50 21.09 -7.20
N SER A 128 -0.55 19.78 -7.47
CA SER A 128 -1.80 19.02 -7.52
C SER A 128 -2.51 18.99 -6.17
N MET A 129 -1.77 18.80 -5.06
CA MET A 129 -2.33 18.90 -3.71
C MET A 129 -2.95 20.28 -3.44
N GLN A 130 -2.23 21.36 -3.77
CA GLN A 130 -2.74 22.72 -3.58
C GLN A 130 -3.99 22.96 -4.44
N HIS A 131 -4.01 22.49 -5.69
CA HIS A 131 -5.18 22.61 -6.55
C HIS A 131 -6.41 21.91 -5.95
N VAL A 132 -6.24 20.69 -5.43
CA VAL A 132 -7.32 19.94 -4.78
C VAL A 132 -7.83 20.65 -3.52
N LEU A 133 -6.93 21.15 -2.67
CA LEU A 133 -7.28 21.83 -1.41
C LEU A 133 -7.82 23.25 -1.57
N ASN A 134 -7.77 23.85 -2.77
CA ASN A 134 -8.37 25.15 -3.04
C ASN A 134 -9.91 25.08 -3.09
N ASP A 135 -10.47 23.91 -3.35
CA ASP A 135 -11.91 23.69 -3.34
C ASP A 135 -12.39 23.36 -1.91
N ALA A 136 -13.33 24.16 -1.39
CA ALA A 136 -13.89 23.97 -0.07
C ALA A 136 -14.60 22.61 0.09
N HIS A 137 -15.18 22.08 -0.98
CA HIS A 137 -15.81 20.76 -0.97
C HIS A 137 -14.78 19.64 -0.76
N ASN A 138 -13.65 19.71 -1.46
CA ASN A 138 -12.56 18.74 -1.32
C ASN A 138 -11.94 18.78 0.08
N VAL A 139 -11.78 19.99 0.65
CA VAL A 139 -11.32 20.14 2.03
C VAL A 139 -12.30 19.48 3.01
N LEU A 140 -13.61 19.63 2.77
CA LEU A 140 -14.65 19.00 3.58
C LEU A 140 -14.57 17.46 3.50
N LEU A 141 -14.33 16.89 2.32
CA LEU A 141 -14.14 15.45 2.12
C LEU A 141 -12.90 14.90 2.84
N CYS A 142 -11.86 15.71 3.06
CA CYS A 142 -10.67 15.31 3.83
C CYS A 142 -10.89 15.28 5.35
N VAL A 143 -11.95 15.91 5.87
CA VAL A 143 -12.18 16.04 7.32
C VAL A 143 -12.31 14.68 8.03
N PRO A 144 -13.12 13.70 7.55
CA PRO A 144 -13.21 12.39 8.19
C PRO A 144 -11.87 11.65 8.21
N GLY A 145 -11.08 11.76 7.14
CA GLY A 145 -9.74 11.17 7.07
C GLY A 145 -8.80 11.76 8.13
N PHE A 146 -8.79 13.09 8.25
CA PHE A 146 -7.99 13.78 9.28
C PHE A 146 -8.44 13.43 10.70
N LEU A 147 -9.75 13.45 10.98
CA LEU A 147 -10.29 13.08 12.28
C LEU A 147 -10.02 11.61 12.62
N GLY A 148 -10.11 10.71 11.63
CA GLY A 148 -9.75 9.31 11.77
C GLY A 148 -8.28 9.15 12.14
N GLY A 149 -7.37 9.80 11.40
CA GLY A 149 -5.94 9.79 11.69
C GLY A 149 -5.61 10.34 13.07
N ALA A 150 -6.20 11.48 13.45
CA ALA A 150 -6.05 12.05 14.79
C ALA A 150 -6.56 11.12 15.90
N THR A 151 -7.70 10.46 15.67
CA THR A 151 -8.25 9.48 16.61
C THR A 151 -7.31 8.28 16.78
N LEU A 152 -6.78 7.74 15.68
CA LEU A 152 -5.82 6.62 15.74
C LEU A 152 -4.54 7.01 16.46
N LEU A 153 -4.04 8.23 16.23
CA LEU A 153 -2.85 8.74 16.92
C LEU A 153 -3.10 8.84 18.44
N LEU A 154 -4.22 9.42 18.85
CA LEU A 154 -4.58 9.52 20.27
C LEU A 154 -4.76 8.12 20.89
N VAL A 155 -5.43 7.20 20.19
CA VAL A 155 -5.61 5.83 20.67
C VAL A 155 -4.25 5.13 20.83
N SER A 156 -3.35 5.27 19.85
CA SER A 156 -2.01 4.69 19.88
C SER A 156 -1.14 5.23 21.02
N GLN A 157 -1.32 6.50 21.41
CA GLN A 157 -0.51 7.15 22.44
C GLN A 157 -1.05 6.91 23.85
N ASN A 158 -2.36 6.71 24.00
CA ASN A 158 -3.01 6.68 25.30
C ASN A 158 -3.42 5.27 25.76
N PHE A 159 -3.48 4.28 24.86
CA PHE A 159 -3.94 2.92 25.19
C PHE A 159 -2.86 1.88 24.94
N GLU A 160 -2.50 1.13 25.98
CA GLU A 160 -1.55 0.02 25.91
C GLU A 160 -2.22 -1.31 25.48
N ASN A 161 -3.55 -1.34 25.37
CA ASN A 161 -4.28 -2.55 25.00
C ASN A 161 -3.99 -2.91 23.53
N PRO A 162 -3.50 -4.13 23.23
CA PRO A 162 -3.21 -4.57 21.86
C PRO A 162 -4.40 -4.46 20.88
N PHE A 163 -5.63 -4.51 21.39
CA PHE A 163 -6.85 -4.43 20.57
C PHE A 163 -7.36 -3.00 20.35
N ALA A 164 -6.76 -1.98 20.98
CA ALA A 164 -7.27 -0.62 20.94
C ALA A 164 -7.30 -0.05 19.51
N LEU A 165 -6.19 -0.20 18.78
CA LEU A 165 -6.08 0.27 17.39
C LEU A 165 -7.02 -0.48 16.45
N SER A 166 -7.07 -1.81 16.53
CA SER A 166 -7.97 -2.62 15.70
C SER A 166 -9.44 -2.27 15.96
N THR A 167 -9.81 -2.03 17.22
CA THR A 167 -11.18 -1.62 17.59
C THR A 167 -11.49 -0.24 17.05
N ALA A 168 -10.57 0.72 17.16
CA ALA A 168 -10.75 2.07 16.63
C ALA A 168 -11.01 2.04 15.11
N ILE A 169 -10.24 1.26 14.36
CA ILE A 169 -10.43 1.08 12.91
C ILE A 169 -11.82 0.49 12.61
N MET A 170 -12.26 -0.53 13.35
CA MET A 170 -13.58 -1.15 13.17
C MET A 170 -14.75 -0.22 13.51
N VAL A 171 -14.57 0.68 14.47
CA VAL A 171 -15.60 1.64 14.90
C VAL A 171 -15.80 2.76 13.88
N MET A 172 -14.76 3.14 13.12
CA MET A 172 -14.85 4.26 12.17
C MET A 172 -15.95 4.09 11.11
N PRO A 173 -16.06 2.96 10.37
CA PRO A 173 -17.17 2.75 9.43
C PRO A 173 -18.53 2.77 10.12
N VAL A 174 -18.64 2.23 11.33
CA VAL A 174 -19.89 2.23 12.10
C VAL A 174 -20.32 3.65 12.41
N VAL A 175 -19.40 4.49 12.89
CA VAL A 175 -19.67 5.91 13.15
C VAL A 175 -20.08 6.64 11.87
N PHE A 176 -19.41 6.37 10.74
CA PHE A 176 -19.78 6.94 9.44
C PHE A 176 -21.24 6.62 9.05
N PHE A 177 -21.64 5.34 9.09
CA PHE A 177 -23.02 4.97 8.77
C PHE A 177 -24.04 5.52 9.77
N LEU A 178 -23.68 5.65 11.05
CA LEU A 178 -24.53 6.31 12.04
C LEU A 178 -24.74 7.80 11.73
N VAL A 179 -23.70 8.50 11.29
CA VAL A 179 -23.79 9.90 10.86
C VAL A 179 -24.74 10.05 9.67
N LEU A 180 -24.67 9.15 8.68
CA LEU A 180 -25.59 9.16 7.55
C LEU A 180 -27.06 8.96 7.98
N VAL A 181 -27.30 8.01 8.88
CA VAL A 181 -28.65 7.72 9.41
C VAL A 181 -29.21 8.91 10.20
N VAL A 182 -28.40 9.50 11.10
CA VAL A 182 -28.81 10.67 11.91
C VAL A 182 -29.04 11.90 11.02
N GLY A 183 -28.18 12.09 10.02
CA GLY A 183 -28.31 13.16 9.03
C GLY A 183 -29.45 12.95 8.04
N SER A 184 -30.12 11.79 8.05
CA SER A 184 -31.11 11.39 7.03
C SER A 184 -30.57 11.48 5.60
N VAL A 185 -29.26 11.30 5.42
CA VAL A 185 -28.58 11.34 4.12
C VAL A 185 -28.65 9.95 3.51
N SER A 186 -29.19 9.86 2.29
CA SER A 186 -29.26 8.59 1.57
C SER A 186 -27.87 8.14 1.09
N LEU A 187 -27.67 6.83 0.87
CA LEU A 187 -26.40 6.33 0.32
C LEU A 187 -26.15 6.85 -1.10
N ASP A 188 -27.20 7.10 -1.89
CA ASP A 188 -27.05 7.65 -3.23
C ASP A 188 -26.62 9.11 -3.18
N GLU A 189 -27.20 9.91 -2.27
CA GLU A 189 -26.74 11.28 -2.03
C GLU A 189 -25.30 11.32 -1.49
N ALA A 190 -24.91 10.37 -0.63
CA ALA A 190 -23.54 10.25 -0.16
C ALA A 190 -22.57 9.94 -1.32
N ARG A 191 -22.99 9.16 -2.32
CA ARG A 191 -22.20 8.88 -3.53
C ARG A 191 -22.09 10.10 -4.42
N ASP A 192 -23.21 10.77 -4.68
CA ASP A 192 -23.26 11.96 -5.54
C ASP A 192 -22.39 13.09 -5.01
N ASN A 193 -22.23 13.18 -3.68
CA ASN A 193 -21.38 14.17 -3.01
C ASN A 193 -19.92 13.70 -2.80
N GLY A 194 -19.55 12.49 -3.23
CA GLY A 194 -18.18 11.97 -3.13
C GLY A 194 -17.78 11.40 -1.76
N TRP A 195 -18.72 11.17 -0.84
CA TRP A 195 -18.45 10.54 0.46
C TRP A 195 -18.30 9.02 0.37
N VAL A 196 -18.90 8.41 -0.65
CA VAL A 196 -18.86 6.96 -0.91
C VAL A 196 -18.61 6.76 -2.40
N ASP A 197 -17.74 5.81 -2.76
CA ASP A 197 -17.52 5.48 -4.16
C ASP A 197 -18.82 5.05 -4.86
N PRO A 198 -18.98 5.36 -6.16
CA PRO A 198 -20.12 4.93 -6.94
C PRO A 198 -20.21 3.40 -6.96
N VAL A 199 -21.43 2.87 -7.11
CA VAL A 199 -21.64 1.42 -7.26
C VAL A 199 -21.00 0.98 -8.57
N VAL A 200 -19.98 0.15 -8.47
CA VAL A 200 -19.36 -0.52 -9.61
C VAL A 200 -19.71 -2.00 -9.53
N GLU A 201 -20.01 -2.61 -10.67
CA GLU A 201 -20.28 -4.04 -10.73
C GLU A 201 -19.10 -4.84 -10.15
N THR A 202 -19.43 -5.82 -9.29
CA THR A 202 -18.43 -6.68 -8.70
C THR A 202 -17.80 -7.57 -9.76
N ALA A 203 -16.51 -7.37 -10.01
CA ALA A 203 -15.75 -8.25 -10.90
C ALA A 203 -15.78 -9.71 -10.42
N SER A 204 -16.11 -10.62 -11.31
CA SER A 204 -16.02 -12.06 -11.15
C SER A 204 -14.57 -12.54 -11.10
N VAL A 205 -14.33 -13.76 -10.61
CA VAL A 205 -12.97 -14.34 -10.58
C VAL A 205 -12.41 -14.49 -12.00
N THR A 206 -13.26 -14.79 -12.99
CA THR A 206 -12.86 -14.92 -14.39
C THR A 206 -12.38 -13.58 -14.96
N GLU A 207 -13.07 -12.48 -14.63
CA GLU A 207 -12.64 -11.13 -15.03
C GLU A 207 -11.33 -10.73 -14.35
N LEU A 208 -11.10 -11.15 -13.10
CA LEU A 208 -9.81 -10.94 -12.43
C LEU A 208 -8.66 -11.66 -13.15
N LEU A 209 -8.89 -12.90 -13.60
CA LEU A 209 -7.90 -13.63 -14.40
C LEU A 209 -7.72 -13.00 -15.79
N GLY A 210 -8.80 -12.45 -16.37
CA GLY A 210 -8.76 -11.70 -17.63
C GLY A 210 -7.93 -10.42 -17.57
N LEU A 211 -7.63 -9.89 -16.37
CA LEU A 211 -6.69 -8.78 -16.22
C LEU A 211 -5.24 -9.17 -16.57
N PHE A 212 -4.91 -10.46 -16.52
CA PHE A 212 -3.62 -11.01 -16.93
C PHE A 212 -3.63 -11.41 -18.41
N ASP A 213 -4.07 -10.49 -19.28
CA ASP A 213 -4.05 -10.69 -20.71
C ASP A 213 -2.65 -10.36 -21.27
N PHE A 214 -1.86 -11.40 -21.51
CA PHE A 214 -0.49 -11.28 -22.02
C PHE A 214 -0.42 -10.75 -23.46
N ASP A 215 -1.51 -10.84 -24.22
CA ASP A 215 -1.56 -10.35 -25.61
C ASP A 215 -1.66 -8.82 -25.65
N LEU A 216 -2.23 -8.20 -24.61
CA LEU A 216 -2.34 -6.74 -24.47
C LEU A 216 -1.10 -6.09 -23.82
N VAL A 217 -0.13 -6.88 -23.38
CA VAL A 217 1.03 -6.36 -22.64
C VAL A 217 2.03 -5.68 -23.57
N HIS A 218 2.33 -4.42 -23.28
CA HIS A 218 3.44 -3.71 -23.91
C HIS A 218 4.77 -4.08 -23.25
N TRP A 219 5.35 -5.21 -23.67
CA TRP A 219 6.59 -5.77 -23.12
C TRP A 219 7.79 -4.81 -23.12
N GLU A 220 7.81 -3.83 -24.03
CA GLU A 220 8.83 -2.78 -24.09
C GLU A 220 8.87 -1.88 -22.85
N GLN A 221 7.78 -1.81 -22.07
CA GLN A 221 7.73 -0.99 -20.87
C GLN A 221 8.35 -1.67 -19.66
N ILE A 222 8.38 -3.01 -19.60
CA ILE A 222 8.88 -3.76 -18.44
C ILE A 222 10.36 -3.47 -18.16
N PRO A 223 11.29 -3.55 -19.15
CA PRO A 223 12.71 -3.27 -18.90
C PRO A 223 12.99 -1.82 -18.49
N LYS A 224 12.10 -0.88 -18.84
CA LYS A 224 12.26 0.54 -18.46
C LYS A 224 12.06 0.77 -16.96
N GLN A 225 11.42 -0.18 -16.26
CA GLN A 225 11.16 -0.09 -14.82
C GLN A 225 12.31 -0.64 -13.96
N VAL A 226 13.38 -1.17 -14.57
CA VAL A 226 14.49 -1.83 -13.84
C VAL A 226 15.14 -0.92 -12.78
N VAL A 227 15.29 0.38 -13.04
CA VAL A 227 15.90 1.30 -12.07
C VAL A 227 15.01 1.45 -10.84
N THR A 228 13.71 1.67 -11.05
CA THR A 228 12.71 1.75 -9.98
C THR A 228 12.62 0.43 -9.20
N TRP A 229 12.67 -0.70 -9.90
CA TRP A 229 12.69 -2.03 -9.30
C TRP A 229 13.94 -2.29 -8.44
N LEU A 230 15.14 -1.90 -8.91
CA LEU A 230 16.36 -2.01 -8.10
C LEU A 230 16.27 -1.18 -6.81
N GLY A 231 15.71 0.03 -6.91
CA GLY A 231 15.41 0.86 -5.75
C GLY A 231 14.44 0.18 -4.79
N MET A 232 13.38 -0.43 -5.32
CA MET A 232 12.41 -1.21 -4.54
C MET A 232 13.08 -2.37 -3.80
N VAL A 233 13.87 -3.20 -4.48
CA VAL A 233 14.58 -4.33 -3.87
C VAL A 233 15.45 -3.88 -2.70
N PHE A 234 16.21 -2.80 -2.90
CA PHE A 234 17.07 -2.26 -1.86
C PHE A 234 16.25 -1.77 -0.65
N ILE A 235 15.29 -0.87 -0.89
CA ILE A 235 14.51 -0.24 0.19
C ILE A 235 13.61 -1.23 0.92
N VAL A 236 12.99 -2.16 0.21
CA VAL A 236 12.18 -3.23 0.81
C VAL A 236 13.06 -4.10 1.71
N ALA A 237 14.19 -4.60 1.22
CA ALA A 237 15.07 -5.46 2.02
C ALA A 237 15.56 -4.77 3.30
N ILE A 238 15.84 -3.47 3.23
CA ILE A 238 16.21 -2.64 4.38
C ILE A 238 15.05 -2.52 5.35
N SER A 239 13.88 -2.14 4.86
CA SER A 239 12.71 -1.88 5.70
C SER A 239 12.28 -3.16 6.41
N SER A 240 12.25 -4.30 5.72
CA SER A 240 11.96 -5.60 6.33
C SER A 240 12.99 -5.96 7.40
N SER A 241 14.28 -5.66 7.16
CA SER A 241 15.32 -5.90 8.17
C SER A 241 15.15 -5.00 9.41
N LEU A 242 14.77 -3.74 9.22
CA LEU A 242 14.50 -2.80 10.31
C LEU A 242 13.27 -3.22 11.12
N ASP A 243 12.23 -3.73 10.46
CA ASP A 243 11.03 -4.25 11.14
C ASP A 243 11.38 -5.44 12.04
N VAL A 244 12.19 -6.39 11.56
CA VAL A 244 12.64 -7.52 12.39
C VAL A 244 13.52 -7.06 13.54
N VAL A 245 14.42 -6.07 13.32
CA VAL A 245 15.23 -5.49 14.39
C VAL A 245 14.37 -4.76 15.43
N ALA A 246 13.33 -4.05 15.02
CA ALA A 246 12.39 -3.41 15.92
C ALA A 246 11.66 -4.44 16.80
N ILE A 247 11.23 -5.56 16.21
CA ILE A 247 10.64 -6.68 16.96
C ILE A 247 11.65 -7.30 17.92
N GLU A 248 12.91 -7.51 17.52
CA GLU A 248 13.98 -8.01 18.39
C GLU A 248 14.19 -7.10 19.63
N ILE A 249 14.20 -5.78 19.42
CA ILE A 249 14.35 -4.79 20.50
C ILE A 249 13.16 -4.86 21.47
N ASP A 250 11.94 -4.98 20.96
CA ASP A 250 10.72 -5.05 21.78
C ASP A 250 10.60 -6.38 22.55
N MET A 251 10.95 -7.50 21.91
CA MET A 251 10.96 -8.82 22.55
C MET A 251 12.10 -8.99 23.58
N GLY A 252 13.20 -8.25 23.43
CA GLY A 252 14.41 -8.43 24.23
C GLY A 252 15.17 -9.74 23.93
N SER A 253 14.87 -10.39 22.80
CA SER A 253 15.48 -11.66 22.39
C SER A 253 15.95 -11.60 20.94
N LYS A 254 17.15 -12.15 20.67
CA LYS A 254 17.73 -12.13 19.32
C LYS A 254 16.90 -12.95 18.32
N LEU A 255 16.62 -12.35 17.17
CA LEU A 255 15.93 -13.01 16.06
C LEU A 255 16.92 -13.32 14.94
N ASP A 256 16.68 -14.42 14.22
CA ASP A 256 17.42 -14.69 12.98
C ASP A 256 16.78 -13.89 11.83
N ILE A 257 17.24 -12.66 11.66
CA ILE A 257 16.80 -11.74 10.61
C ILE A 257 16.86 -12.41 9.22
N ASN A 258 17.87 -13.26 8.99
CA ASN A 258 18.04 -13.93 7.70
C ASN A 258 17.02 -15.05 7.49
N HIS A 259 16.53 -15.66 8.57
CA HIS A 259 15.43 -16.61 8.49
C HIS A 259 14.14 -15.91 8.08
N GLU A 260 13.79 -14.82 8.76
CA GLU A 260 12.58 -14.04 8.47
C GLU A 260 12.61 -13.38 7.09
N LEU A 261 13.77 -12.98 6.56
CA LEU A 261 13.86 -12.48 5.17
C LEU A 261 13.53 -13.53 4.09
N LYS A 262 13.56 -14.83 4.43
CA LYS A 262 13.24 -15.92 3.49
C LYS A 262 11.77 -16.37 3.58
N THR A 263 11.07 -15.92 4.61
CA THR A 263 9.68 -16.27 4.90
C THR A 263 8.73 -15.41 4.07
#